data_AF-A0A7C7IQV6-F1
#
_entry.id   AF-A0A7C7IQV6-F1
#
_cell.length_a   1.000
_cell.length_b   1.000
_cell.length_c   1.000
_cell.angle_alpha   90.00
_cell.angle_beta   90.00
_cell.angle_gamma   90.00
#
_symmetry.space_group_name_H-M   'P 1'
#
loop_
_entity.id
_entity.type
_entity.pdbx_description
1 polymer ?
#
loop_
_entity_poly.entity_id
_entity_poly.type
_entity_poly.pdbx_seq_one_letter_code
_entity_poly.pdbx_strand_id
1 'polypeptide(L)'
;MTKNKGIQPRWSEQELGKTKATTEDHGNTKYSSINKSFDDLNLISPAEYYHRVFPDISTNRDWIKVRCPFHDDNNPSLSINLKAGWYRCHSCGEKGGGIVKFHMTKHGLDFKQAIKELEMFDGR
;
A
#
# COMPACT_ATOMS: atom_id res chain seq x y z
N MET A 1 -20.09 -23.84 33.47
CA MET A 1 -18.65 -23.61 33.23
C MET A 1 -18.49 -22.60 32.09
N THR A 2 -17.57 -21.65 32.31
CA THR A 2 -16.88 -20.76 31.35
C THR A 2 -17.70 -19.91 30.38
N LYS A 3 -17.90 -18.66 30.81
CA LYS A 3 -17.95 -17.46 29.96
C LYS A 3 -16.75 -17.44 29.02
N ASN A 4 -16.92 -17.04 27.76
CA ASN A 4 -15.81 -16.44 27.02
C ASN A 4 -16.29 -15.21 26.24
N LYS A 5 -15.89 -14.04 26.75
CA LYS A 5 -16.01 -12.74 26.10
C LYS A 5 -14.89 -12.65 25.06
N GLY A 6 -15.24 -12.65 23.78
CA GLY A 6 -14.33 -12.29 22.69
C GLY A 6 -14.48 -10.82 22.36
N ILE A 7 -13.44 -10.06 22.64
CA ILE A 7 -13.34 -8.61 22.46
C ILE A 7 -13.39 -8.27 20.98
N GLN A 8 -14.32 -7.39 20.59
CA GLN A 8 -14.36 -6.79 19.27
C GLN A 8 -13.42 -5.57 19.26
N PRO A 9 -12.55 -5.37 18.25
CA PRO A 9 -11.86 -4.11 18.11
C PRO A 9 -12.87 -3.04 17.66
N ARG A 10 -13.11 -2.10 18.57
CA ARG A 10 -13.97 -0.93 18.46
C ARG A 10 -13.34 0.09 17.49
N TRP A 11 -13.85 0.13 16.27
CA TRP A 11 -13.90 1.35 15.46
C TRP A 11 -15.37 1.60 15.15
N SER A 12 -15.88 2.74 15.64
CA SER A 12 -17.29 3.09 15.58
C SER A 12 -17.71 3.37 14.14
N GLU A 13 -18.54 2.50 13.60
CA GLU A 13 -19.36 2.75 12.43
C GLU A 13 -20.52 3.67 12.85
N GLN A 14 -20.89 4.65 12.00
CA GLN A 14 -21.98 5.64 12.09
C GLN A 14 -21.48 7.08 12.35
N GLU A 15 -21.67 8.11 11.51
CA GLU A 15 -22.53 8.39 10.34
C GLU A 15 -21.96 9.64 9.62
N LEU A 16 -22.56 10.02 8.49
CA LEU A 16 -22.38 11.25 7.67
C LEU A 16 -21.35 11.09 6.54
N GLY A 17 -21.66 11.20 5.27
CA GLY A 17 -22.89 11.58 4.60
C GLY A 17 -22.69 11.40 3.09
N LYS A 18 -23.81 11.16 2.41
CA LYS A 18 -23.93 10.95 0.97
C LYS A 18 -23.29 12.13 0.21
N THR A 19 -22.27 11.88 -0.60
CA THR A 19 -22.02 12.69 -1.80
C THR A 19 -21.86 11.78 -3.00
N LYS A 20 -22.55 12.18 -4.06
CA LYS A 20 -22.75 11.46 -5.29
C LYS A 20 -21.42 11.28 -6.01
N ALA A 21 -21.26 10.13 -6.66
CA ALA A 21 -20.30 9.96 -7.72
C ALA A 21 -20.53 11.04 -8.78
N THR A 22 -19.67 12.06 -8.79
CA THR A 22 -19.49 12.93 -9.94
C THR A 22 -18.33 12.37 -10.74
N THR A 23 -18.69 11.73 -11.85
CA THR A 23 -17.80 11.48 -12.97
C THR A 23 -17.19 12.81 -13.41
N GLU A 24 -15.88 12.98 -13.22
CA GLU A 24 -15.01 13.95 -13.90
C GLU A 24 -13.57 13.81 -13.36
N ASP A 25 -12.99 12.60 -13.34
CA ASP A 25 -11.53 12.49 -13.24
C ASP A 25 -10.94 12.74 -14.62
N HIS A 26 -10.85 14.02 -14.99
CA HIS A 26 -9.89 14.46 -15.99
C HIS A 26 -8.51 14.16 -15.42
N GLY A 27 -7.99 12.97 -15.78
CA GLY A 27 -6.70 12.45 -15.36
C GLY A 27 -5.65 13.55 -15.36
N ASN A 28 -5.34 14.04 -14.16
CA ASN A 28 -4.33 15.06 -13.98
C ASN A 28 -2.97 14.46 -14.34
N THR A 29 -2.56 14.72 -15.58
CA THR A 29 -1.30 14.33 -16.22
C THR A 29 -0.08 15.00 -15.58
N LYS A 30 -0.12 15.35 -14.28
CA LYS A 30 0.99 16.00 -13.58
C LYS A 30 1.88 15.04 -12.80
N TYR A 31 1.38 13.87 -12.42
CA TYR A 31 2.17 12.87 -11.69
C TYR A 31 3.00 11.96 -12.61
N SER A 32 2.80 12.04 -13.92
CA SER A 32 3.54 11.28 -14.94
C SER A 32 5.00 11.72 -15.10
N SER A 33 5.43 12.84 -14.50
CA SER A 33 6.70 13.49 -14.86
C SER A 33 7.70 13.68 -13.72
N ILE A 34 7.40 13.21 -12.50
CA ILE A 34 8.37 13.20 -11.40
C ILE A 34 9.05 11.84 -11.32
N ASN A 35 10.17 11.69 -12.03
CA ASN A 35 11.19 10.68 -11.71
C ASN A 35 11.89 11.05 -10.41
N LYS A 36 11.14 11.11 -9.30
CA LYS A 36 11.73 11.22 -7.97
C LYS A 36 11.85 9.81 -7.41
N SER A 37 13.07 9.38 -7.10
CA SER A 37 13.26 8.13 -6.37
C SER A 37 12.76 8.30 -4.94
N PHE A 38 12.56 7.19 -4.23
CA PHE A 38 12.24 7.25 -2.80
C PHE A 38 13.33 8.00 -2.01
N ASP A 39 14.59 7.99 -2.50
CA ASP A 39 15.71 8.73 -1.92
C ASP A 39 15.50 10.25 -2.00
N ASP A 40 14.97 10.76 -3.13
CA ASP A 40 14.74 12.20 -3.34
C ASP A 40 13.66 12.78 -2.41
N LEU A 41 12.81 11.91 -1.86
CA LEU A 41 11.71 12.25 -0.97
C LEU A 41 12.03 11.89 0.49
N ASN A 42 13.24 11.39 0.78
CA ASN A 42 13.65 10.89 2.09
C ASN A 42 12.63 9.91 2.70
N LEU A 43 12.03 9.06 1.85
CA LEU A 43 11.06 8.08 2.29
C LEU A 43 11.77 6.81 2.78
N ILE A 44 11.05 6.05 3.60
CA ILE A 44 11.44 4.70 3.98
C ILE A 44 11.80 3.86 2.74
N SER A 45 12.88 3.09 2.83
CA SER A 45 13.33 2.27 1.70
C SER A 45 12.28 1.22 1.32
N PRO A 46 12.20 0.78 0.05
CA PRO A 46 11.19 -0.20 -0.35
C PRO A 46 11.31 -1.54 0.39
N ALA A 47 12.53 -2.01 0.65
CA ALA A 47 12.76 -3.24 1.42
C ALA A 47 12.18 -3.14 2.84
N GLU A 48 12.47 -2.05 3.54
CA GLU A 48 11.96 -1.81 4.90
C GLU A 48 10.44 -1.63 4.89
N TYR A 49 9.91 -0.86 3.93
CA TYR A 49 8.47 -0.67 3.78
C TYR A 49 7.74 -2.02 3.64
N TYR A 50 8.18 -2.86 2.70
CA TYR A 50 7.53 -4.14 2.47
C TYR A 50 7.74 -5.13 3.60
N HIS A 51 8.86 -5.06 4.34
CA HIS A 51 9.06 -5.89 5.53
C HIS A 51 8.04 -5.57 6.62
N ARG A 52 7.73 -4.28 6.83
CA ARG A 52 6.66 -3.87 7.77
C ARG A 52 5.27 -4.26 7.30
N VAL A 53 5.03 -4.21 5.98
CA VAL A 53 3.75 -4.61 5.40
C VAL A 53 3.56 -6.13 5.43
N PHE A 54 4.62 -6.89 5.23
CA PHE A 54 4.64 -8.35 5.18
C PHE A 54 5.76 -8.89 6.10
N PRO A 55 5.53 -9.02 7.41
CA PRO A 55 6.58 -9.34 8.39
C PRO A 55 7.36 -10.64 8.12
N ASP A 56 6.74 -11.60 7.42
CA ASP A 56 7.32 -12.91 7.15
C ASP A 56 8.20 -12.96 5.87
N ILE A 57 8.44 -11.83 5.21
CA ILE A 57 9.28 -11.80 4.00
C ILE A 57 10.77 -11.72 4.34
N SER A 58 11.57 -12.38 3.50
CA SER A 58 13.02 -12.17 3.50
C SER A 58 13.40 -10.96 2.65
N THR A 59 14.24 -10.07 3.19
CA THR A 59 14.74 -8.88 2.49
C THR A 59 16.10 -9.08 1.80
N ASN A 60 16.66 -10.29 1.86
CA ASN A 60 17.96 -10.63 1.25
C ASN A 60 17.91 -10.90 -0.27
N ARG A 61 16.76 -10.72 -0.90
CA ARG A 61 16.54 -10.93 -2.34
C ARG A 61 15.93 -9.68 -2.94
N ASP A 62 16.30 -9.38 -4.19
CA ASP A 62 15.72 -8.25 -4.91
C ASP A 62 14.24 -8.47 -5.23
N TRP A 63 13.84 -9.71 -5.50
CA TRP A 63 12.47 -10.06 -5.86
C TRP A 63 11.88 -11.08 -4.88
N ILE A 64 10.64 -10.84 -4.49
CA ILE A 64 9.86 -11.76 -3.66
C ILE A 64 8.45 -11.94 -4.22
N LYS A 65 7.77 -12.98 -3.72
CA LYS A 65 6.37 -13.26 -4.04
C LYS A 65 5.57 -13.38 -2.75
N VAL A 66 4.45 -12.65 -2.65
CA VAL A 66 3.57 -12.63 -1.49
C VAL A 66 2.10 -12.77 -1.91
N ARG A 67 1.22 -13.01 -0.94
CA ARG A 67 -0.23 -12.92 -1.18
C ARG A 67 -0.61 -11.47 -1.48
N CYS A 68 -1.40 -11.28 -2.51
CA CYS A 68 -1.85 -9.96 -2.92
C CYS A 68 -2.88 -9.41 -1.92
N PRO A 69 -2.69 -8.20 -1.37
CA PRO A 69 -3.67 -7.57 -0.50
C PRO A 69 -4.82 -6.88 -1.27
N PHE A 70 -4.74 -6.84 -2.61
CA PHE A 70 -5.70 -6.13 -3.47
C PHE A 70 -6.82 -7.02 -4.02
N HIS A 71 -6.80 -8.32 -3.69
CA HIS A 71 -7.89 -9.25 -3.92
C HIS A 71 -7.83 -10.37 -2.89
N ASP A 72 -8.88 -11.19 -2.81
CA ASP A 72 -8.86 -12.39 -1.98
C ASP A 72 -7.91 -13.44 -2.59
N ASP A 73 -6.66 -13.45 -2.10
CA ASP A 73 -5.58 -14.24 -2.67
C ASP A 73 -5.19 -15.43 -1.78
N ASN A 74 -5.47 -16.64 -2.26
CA ASN A 74 -5.11 -17.87 -1.57
C ASN A 74 -3.66 -18.30 -1.86
N ASN A 75 -3.10 -17.91 -3.02
CA ASN A 75 -1.81 -18.38 -3.52
C ASN A 75 -0.92 -17.18 -3.87
N PRO A 76 0.26 -16.99 -3.25
CA PRO A 76 1.12 -15.85 -3.50
C PRO A 76 1.20 -15.48 -4.98
N SER A 77 0.63 -14.34 -5.36
CA SER A 77 0.47 -13.90 -6.75
C SER A 77 1.07 -12.52 -7.02
N LEU A 78 1.46 -11.81 -5.96
CA LEU A 78 2.07 -10.49 -6.02
C LEU A 78 3.59 -10.60 -6.02
N SER A 79 4.21 -10.25 -7.15
CA SER A 79 5.66 -10.12 -7.27
C SER A 79 6.07 -8.69 -6.89
N ILE A 80 7.07 -8.56 -6.01
CA ILE A 80 7.56 -7.27 -5.50
C ILE A 80 9.06 -7.19 -5.70
N ASN A 81 9.55 -6.04 -6.20
CA ASN A 81 10.96 -5.70 -6.21
C ASN A 81 11.30 -4.88 -4.95
N LEU A 82 12.10 -5.44 -4.04
CA LEU A 82 12.49 -4.80 -2.77
C LEU A 82 13.54 -3.69 -2.92
N LYS A 83 14.25 -3.64 -4.05
CA LYS A 83 15.24 -2.59 -4.33
C LYS A 83 14.58 -1.33 -4.88
N ALA A 84 13.68 -1.51 -5.83
CA ALA A 84 13.13 -0.43 -6.62
C ALA A 84 11.66 -0.14 -6.29
N GLY A 85 11.00 -1.02 -5.54
CA GLY A 85 9.67 -0.81 -4.96
C GLY A 85 8.50 -1.18 -5.87
N TRP A 86 8.75 -1.62 -7.10
CA TRP A 86 7.71 -1.95 -8.07
C TRP A 86 7.01 -3.24 -7.66
N TYR A 87 5.74 -3.35 -8.06
CA TYR A 87 4.99 -4.57 -7.83
C TYR A 87 4.06 -4.88 -9.00
N ARG A 88 3.75 -6.17 -9.16
CA ARG A 88 2.73 -6.66 -10.08
C ARG A 88 2.07 -7.91 -9.53
N CYS A 89 0.76 -7.88 -9.43
CA CYS A 89 -0.05 -9.06 -9.20
C CYS A 89 -0.33 -9.76 -10.53
N HIS A 90 0.00 -11.04 -10.62
CA HIS A 90 -0.23 -11.85 -11.82
C HIS A 90 -1.66 -12.39 -11.90
N SER A 91 -2.42 -12.36 -10.79
CA SER A 91 -3.83 -12.79 -10.75
C SER A 91 -4.81 -11.65 -11.06
N CYS A 92 -4.86 -10.58 -10.23
CA CYS A 92 -5.80 -9.47 -10.43
C CYS A 92 -5.28 -8.34 -11.34
N GLY A 93 -3.99 -8.35 -11.72
CA GLY A 93 -3.40 -7.34 -12.62
C GLY A 93 -2.98 -6.02 -11.95
N GLU A 94 -3.27 -5.82 -10.67
CA GLU A 94 -2.85 -4.63 -9.90
C GLU A 94 -1.33 -4.48 -9.93
N LYS A 95 -0.85 -3.25 -10.16
CA LYS A 95 0.57 -2.98 -10.43
C LYS A 95 0.92 -1.53 -10.13
N GLY A 96 2.17 -1.29 -9.74
CA GLY A 96 2.66 0.06 -9.48
C GLY A 96 4.18 0.15 -9.53
N GLY A 97 4.68 1.34 -9.85
CA GLY A 97 6.11 1.63 -10.01
C GLY A 97 6.85 2.00 -8.72
N GLY A 98 6.25 1.82 -7.54
CA GLY A 98 6.90 2.17 -6.28
C GLY A 98 5.99 2.04 -5.06
N ILE A 99 6.59 2.21 -3.88
CA ILE A 99 5.90 2.06 -2.59
C ILE A 99 4.79 3.08 -2.38
N VAL A 100 4.90 4.29 -2.96
CA VAL A 100 3.85 5.32 -2.85
C VAL A 100 2.56 4.84 -3.50
N LYS A 101 2.64 4.31 -4.74
CA LYS A 101 1.46 3.78 -5.44
C LYS A 101 0.89 2.55 -4.73
N PHE A 102 1.74 1.70 -4.15
CA PHE A 102 1.29 0.58 -3.34
C PHE A 102 0.50 1.06 -2.12
N HIS A 103 1.07 2.01 -1.36
CA HIS A 103 0.48 2.54 -0.14
C HIS A 103 -0.83 3.29 -0.42
N MET A 104 -0.87 4.14 -1.45
CA MET A 104 -2.10 4.79 -1.93
C MET A 104 -3.22 3.77 -2.18
N THR A 105 -2.90 2.72 -2.95
CA THR A 105 -3.92 1.74 -3.37
C THR A 105 -4.37 0.88 -2.20
N LYS A 106 -3.46 0.51 -1.30
CA LYS A 106 -3.78 -0.30 -0.12
C LYS A 106 -4.66 0.46 0.90
N HIS A 107 -4.44 1.76 1.04
CA HIS A 107 -5.09 2.58 2.08
C HIS A 107 -6.18 3.52 1.54
N GLY A 108 -6.40 3.56 0.22
CA GLY A 108 -7.39 4.45 -0.40
C GLY A 108 -6.99 5.94 -0.31
N LEU A 109 -5.69 6.24 -0.34
CA LEU A 109 -5.15 7.59 -0.14
C LEU A 109 -4.83 8.28 -1.47
N ASP A 110 -4.94 9.61 -1.47
CA ASP A 110 -4.32 10.42 -2.51
C ASP A 110 -2.79 10.49 -2.34
N PHE A 111 -2.08 10.98 -3.36
CA PHE A 111 -0.63 11.03 -3.35
C PHE A 111 -0.06 11.82 -2.17
N LYS A 112 -0.60 13.01 -1.86
CA LYS A 112 -0.10 13.85 -0.76
C LYS A 112 -0.32 13.19 0.59
N GLN A 113 -1.48 12.57 0.79
CA GLN A 113 -1.76 11.79 1.98
C GLN A 113 -0.77 10.64 2.14
N ALA A 114 -0.56 9.87 1.08
CA ALA A 114 0.36 8.73 1.11
C ALA A 114 1.81 9.16 1.39
N ILE A 115 2.28 10.28 0.82
CA ILE A 115 3.60 10.81 1.14
C ILE A 115 3.69 11.18 2.63
N LYS A 116 2.71 11.92 3.15
CA LYS A 116 2.69 12.32 4.56
C LYS A 116 2.69 11.10 5.50
N GLU A 117 1.93 10.06 5.17
CA GLU A 117 1.94 8.82 5.96
C GLU A 117 3.28 8.10 5.85
N LEU A 118 3.88 8.00 4.65
CA LEU A 118 5.19 7.36 4.46
C LEU A 118 6.34 8.10 5.15
N GLU A 119 6.28 9.43 5.23
CA GLU A 119 7.22 10.25 6.01
C GLU A 119 7.15 9.90 7.50
N MET A 120 5.93 9.75 8.04
CA MET A 120 5.72 9.33 9.43
C MET A 120 6.03 7.84 9.65
N PHE A 121 5.94 7.02 8.60
CA PHE A 121 6.18 5.59 8.63
C PHE A 121 7.66 5.26 8.92
N ASP A 122 8.60 6.12 8.54
CA ASP A 122 10.04 5.91 8.78
C ASP A 122 10.41 6.02 10.28
N GLY A 123 9.60 6.72 11.09
CA GLY A 123 9.82 6.84 12.54
C GLY A 123 11.06 7.64 12.95
N ARG A 124 11.54 8.54 12.07
CA ARG A 124 12.58 9.55 12.38
C ARG A 124 11.99 10.90 12.74
#